data_AF-A0AA38S8J9-F1
#
_entry.id   AF-A0AA38S8J9-F1
#
_cell.length_a   1.000
_cell.length_b   1.000
_cell.length_c   1.000
_cell.angle_alpha   90.00
_cell.angle_beta   90.00
_cell.angle_gamma   90.00
#
_symmetry.space_group_name_H-M   'P 1'
#
loop_
_entity.id
_entity.type
_entity.pdbx_description
1 polymer ?
#
loop_
_entity_poly.entity_id
_entity_poly.type
_entity_poly.pdbx_seq_one_letter_code
_entity_poly.pdbx_strand_id
1 'polypeptide(L)'
;MGWMQPQQSTEARALNPTEKLAEVLCKTSLEVTVSHIEDANTPGANNPEFYRPVPASLSKEELPFITASTVMASATSGRHWIVIDDIVYDCTNFITEHPGGQEVLKPFQGYDCSWQFWRFHGKQEMAQAKELRVGRTAGVKNKFKERPRFVGLRPWGADYL
;
A
#
# COMPACT_ATOMS: atom_id res chain seq x y z
N MET A 1 10.17 -17.06 -85.81
CA MET A 1 8.87 -17.74 -85.63
C MET A 1 8.20 -17.07 -84.44
N GLY A 2 7.36 -16.08 -84.69
CA GLY A 2 6.61 -15.39 -83.63
C GLY A 2 5.17 -15.88 -83.61
N TRP A 3 4.59 -16.04 -82.42
CA TRP A 3 3.16 -16.05 -82.05
C TRP A 3 3.14 -16.01 -80.51
N MET A 4 2.29 -15.35 -79.74
CA MET A 4 1.35 -14.23 -79.82
C MET A 4 0.95 -13.97 -78.34
N GLN A 5 0.60 -12.73 -77.98
CA GLN A 5 0.48 -12.22 -76.59
C GLN A 5 -0.69 -12.83 -75.77
N PRO A 6 -0.83 -12.49 -74.46
CA PRO A 6 -1.68 -11.33 -74.15
C PRO A 6 -1.14 -10.43 -73.03
N GLN A 7 -1.32 -9.11 -73.22
CA GLN A 7 -1.22 -8.10 -72.17
C GLN A 7 -2.45 -8.21 -71.27
N GLN A 8 -2.25 -8.28 -69.96
CA GLN A 8 -3.34 -8.12 -68.99
C GLN A 8 -3.20 -6.78 -68.29
N SER A 9 -4.35 -6.12 -68.26
CA SER A 9 -4.62 -4.77 -67.81
C SER A 9 -4.38 -4.56 -66.32
N THR A 10 -4.01 -3.33 -66.01
CA THR A 10 -4.24 -2.62 -64.75
C THR A 10 -5.45 -3.10 -63.98
N GLU A 11 -5.28 -3.32 -62.68
CA GLU A 11 -6.21 -2.87 -61.64
C GLU A 11 -5.54 -3.04 -60.26
N ALA A 12 -5.03 -1.95 -59.72
CA ALA A 12 -4.68 -1.86 -58.31
C ALA A 12 -5.98 -1.96 -57.51
N ARG A 13 -6.26 -3.14 -56.95
CA ARG A 13 -7.32 -3.36 -55.97
C ARG A 13 -6.94 -2.56 -54.72
N ALA A 14 -7.48 -1.35 -54.61
CA ALA A 14 -7.46 -0.58 -53.37
C ALA A 14 -8.11 -1.42 -52.27
N LEU A 15 -7.32 -1.88 -51.31
CA LEU A 15 -7.83 -2.47 -50.08
C LEU A 15 -8.38 -1.34 -49.20
N ASN A 16 -9.56 -1.61 -48.63
CA ASN A 16 -10.40 -0.64 -47.96
C ASN A 16 -9.69 0.02 -46.75
N PRO A 17 -9.97 1.30 -46.43
CA PRO A 17 -9.26 2.05 -45.38
C PRO A 17 -9.47 1.56 -43.94
N THR A 18 -10.36 0.58 -43.72
CA THR A 18 -10.83 0.20 -42.39
C THR A 18 -9.93 -0.81 -41.66
N GLU A 19 -9.07 -1.55 -42.36
CA GLU A 19 -8.20 -2.54 -41.71
C GLU A 19 -6.88 -1.92 -41.21
N LYS A 20 -6.50 -0.74 -41.73
CA LYS A 20 -5.28 -0.03 -41.30
C LYS A 20 -5.42 0.72 -39.97
N LEU A 21 -6.64 0.84 -39.44
CA LEU A 21 -6.89 1.45 -38.13
C LEU A 21 -6.85 0.44 -36.98
N ALA A 22 -7.03 -0.86 -37.24
CA ALA A 22 -7.04 -1.88 -36.20
C ALA A 22 -5.62 -2.27 -35.72
N GLU A 23 -4.62 -2.22 -36.60
CA GLU A 23 -3.25 -2.62 -36.23
C GLU A 23 -2.41 -1.50 -35.59
N VAL A 24 -2.75 -0.23 -35.83
CA VAL A 24 -2.01 0.90 -35.22
C VAL A 24 -2.46 1.16 -33.78
N LEU A 25 -3.68 0.76 -33.41
CA LEU A 25 -4.21 0.94 -32.06
C LEU A 25 -3.68 -0.09 -31.04
N CYS A 26 -3.06 -1.18 -31.48
CA CYS A 26 -2.57 -2.24 -30.60
C CYS A 26 -1.08 -2.11 -30.22
N LYS A 27 -0.31 -1.24 -30.90
CA LYS A 27 1.14 -1.08 -30.67
C LYS A 27 1.55 0.15 -29.87
N THR A 28 0.62 0.97 -29.41
CA THR A 28 0.89 1.93 -28.35
C THR A 28 0.61 1.26 -27.01
N SER A 29 1.39 0.21 -26.72
CA SER A 29 1.49 -0.33 -25.37
C SER A 29 2.15 0.76 -24.54
N LEU A 30 1.30 1.61 -23.99
CA LEU A 30 1.64 2.54 -22.95
C LEU A 30 2.27 1.68 -21.84
N GLU A 31 3.54 1.93 -21.56
CA GLU A 31 4.08 1.68 -20.24
C GLU A 31 3.35 2.63 -19.28
N VAL A 32 2.10 2.28 -18.96
CA VAL A 32 1.38 2.91 -17.86
C VAL A 32 2.05 2.37 -16.62
N THR A 33 3.09 3.07 -16.17
CA THR A 33 3.46 3.01 -14.77
C THR A 33 2.23 3.50 -14.02
N VAL A 34 1.46 2.57 -13.45
CA VAL A 34 0.34 2.87 -12.55
C VAL A 34 0.94 3.43 -11.27
N SER A 35 1.47 4.65 -11.34
CA SER A 35 1.54 5.52 -10.18
C SER A 35 0.10 5.70 -9.73
N HIS A 36 -0.25 5.03 -8.64
CA HIS A 36 -1.50 5.25 -7.95
C HIS A 36 -1.53 6.73 -7.54
N ILE A 37 -2.10 7.58 -8.39
CA ILE A 37 -2.46 8.94 -8.06
C ILE A 37 -3.87 8.82 -7.50
N GLU A 38 -3.95 8.66 -6.19
CA GLU A 38 -5.19 8.97 -5.49
C GLU A 38 -5.39 10.48 -5.56
N ASP A 39 -6.54 10.90 -6.10
CA ASP A 39 -6.94 12.29 -6.18
C ASP A 39 -6.88 12.92 -4.79
N ALA A 40 -5.80 13.66 -4.52
CA ALA A 40 -5.49 14.32 -3.26
C ALA A 40 -6.41 15.50 -2.93
N ASN A 41 -7.63 15.53 -3.49
CA ASN A 41 -8.55 16.66 -3.39
C ASN A 41 -9.88 16.29 -2.72
N THR A 42 -9.83 15.46 -1.67
CA THR A 42 -10.89 15.48 -0.66
C THR A 42 -10.58 16.62 0.31
N PRO A 43 -11.45 17.64 0.49
CA PRO A 43 -11.18 18.86 1.28
C PRO A 43 -11.13 18.62 2.82
N GLY A 44 -10.65 17.46 3.25
CA GLY A 44 -10.49 17.05 4.64
C GLY A 44 -9.38 16.02 4.88
N ALA A 45 -8.57 15.65 3.88
CA ALA A 45 -7.52 14.62 3.98
C ALA A 45 -6.44 14.91 5.05
N ASN A 46 -6.36 16.15 5.53
CA ASN A 46 -5.43 16.57 6.57
C ASN A 46 -6.02 16.47 8.00
N ASN A 47 -7.33 16.22 8.13
CA ASN A 47 -7.96 16.09 9.44
C ASN A 47 -8.16 14.59 9.78
N PRO A 48 -7.52 14.09 10.86
CA PRO A 48 -7.61 12.69 11.26
C PRO A 48 -9.04 12.25 11.61
N GLU A 49 -9.98 13.16 11.89
CA GLU A 49 -11.39 12.83 12.20
C GLU A 49 -12.17 12.22 11.02
N PHE A 50 -11.77 12.48 9.77
CA PHE A 50 -12.50 11.96 8.61
C PHE A 50 -12.25 10.47 8.35
N TYR A 51 -11.22 9.90 8.96
CA TYR A 51 -10.87 8.52 8.74
C TYR A 51 -11.66 7.59 9.68
N ARG A 52 -12.40 6.65 9.09
CA ARG A 52 -13.14 5.61 9.80
C ARG A 52 -12.43 4.27 9.64
N PRO A 53 -12.57 3.34 10.61
CA PRO A 53 -12.13 1.96 10.43
C PRO A 53 -12.78 1.36 9.17
N VAL A 54 -11.94 0.72 8.36
CA VAL A 54 -12.25 0.10 7.08
C VAL A 54 -12.50 -1.40 7.33
N PRO A 55 -13.48 -2.04 6.67
CA PRO A 55 -13.79 -3.45 6.90
C PRO A 55 -12.60 -4.38 6.61
N ALA A 56 -12.54 -5.49 7.36
CA ALA A 56 -11.46 -6.47 7.28
C ALA A 56 -11.31 -7.16 5.90
N SER A 57 -12.32 -7.05 5.01
CA SER A 57 -12.33 -7.64 3.68
C SER A 57 -11.39 -6.97 2.68
N LEU A 58 -11.00 -5.71 2.92
CA LEU A 58 -10.17 -4.97 1.98
C LEU A 58 -8.69 -5.37 2.07
N SER A 59 -8.07 -5.47 0.90
CA SER A 59 -6.64 -5.73 0.75
C SER A 59 -5.81 -4.50 1.17
N LYS A 60 -4.50 -4.67 1.37
CA LYS A 60 -3.62 -3.58 1.82
C LYS A 60 -3.52 -2.47 0.76
N GLU A 61 -3.58 -2.85 -0.50
CA GLU A 61 -3.38 -2.00 -1.67
C GLU A 61 -4.58 -1.08 -1.91
N GLU A 62 -5.78 -1.51 -1.50
CA GLU A 62 -7.02 -0.74 -1.62
C GLU A 62 -7.26 0.21 -0.44
N LEU A 63 -6.39 0.20 0.57
CA LEU A 63 -6.50 1.10 1.72
C LEU A 63 -6.14 2.55 1.33
N PRO A 64 -6.87 3.55 1.88
CA PRO A 64 -6.58 4.96 1.62
C PRO A 64 -5.19 5.32 2.13
N PHE A 65 -4.42 6.10 1.37
CA PHE A 65 -3.11 6.55 1.82
C PHE A 65 -3.23 7.72 2.79
N ILE A 66 -2.53 7.59 3.91
CA ILE A 66 -2.45 8.58 4.97
C ILE A 66 -0.99 9.00 5.08
N THR A 67 -0.73 10.30 4.96
CA THR A 67 0.64 10.82 5.08
C THR A 67 1.15 10.66 6.51
N ALA A 68 2.47 10.46 6.67
CA ALA A 68 3.09 10.35 7.99
C ALA A 68 2.82 11.59 8.88
N SER A 69 2.70 12.78 8.28
CA SER A 69 2.35 14.00 9.00
C SER A 69 0.94 13.91 9.60
N THR A 70 -0.03 13.40 8.84
CA THR A 70 -1.41 13.20 9.32
C THR A 70 -1.46 12.16 10.43
N VAL A 71 -0.68 11.07 10.31
CA VAL A 71 -0.57 10.04 11.36
C VAL A 71 -0.02 10.63 12.65
N MET A 72 1.01 11.48 12.60
CA MET A 72 1.53 12.14 13.80
C MET A 72 0.53 13.17 14.37
N ALA A 73 -0.19 13.90 13.51
CA ALA A 73 -1.19 14.87 13.93
C ALA A 73 -2.40 14.24 14.64
N SER A 74 -2.65 12.94 14.44
CA SER A 74 -3.72 12.20 15.15
C SER A 74 -3.51 12.22 16.67
N ALA A 75 -2.25 12.26 17.12
CA ALA A 75 -1.94 12.34 18.54
C ALA A 75 -2.49 13.63 19.17
N THR A 76 -2.42 14.74 18.43
CA THR A 76 -2.95 16.03 18.85
C THR A 76 -4.47 16.08 18.79
N SER A 77 -5.11 15.35 17.87
CA SER A 77 -6.57 15.27 17.78
C SER A 77 -7.20 14.35 18.83
N GLY A 78 -6.40 13.70 19.68
CA GLY A 78 -6.88 12.76 20.69
C GLY A 78 -7.16 11.36 20.17
N ARG A 79 -6.83 11.06 18.90
CA ARG A 79 -6.95 9.72 18.33
C ARG A 79 -5.68 8.92 18.57
N HIS A 80 -5.83 7.65 18.91
CA HIS A 80 -4.71 6.78 19.18
C HIS A 80 -4.43 5.86 17.99
N TRP A 81 -3.66 6.38 17.04
CA TRP A 81 -3.25 5.61 15.88
C TRP A 81 -1.87 5.02 16.07
N ILE A 82 -1.72 3.77 15.61
CA ILE A 82 -0.45 3.06 15.59
C ILE A 82 -0.20 2.54 14.18
N VAL A 83 1.07 2.35 13.83
CA VAL A 83 1.46 1.82 12.53
C VAL A 83 2.12 0.45 12.69
N ILE A 84 1.61 -0.54 11.95
CA ILE A 84 2.17 -1.89 11.87
C ILE A 84 2.28 -2.27 10.40
N ASP A 85 3.48 -2.63 9.94
CA ASP A 85 3.78 -3.04 8.56
C ASP A 85 3.23 -2.06 7.50
N ASP A 86 3.43 -0.76 7.71
CA ASP A 86 2.93 0.35 6.88
C ASP A 86 1.40 0.52 6.83
N ILE A 87 0.67 -0.14 7.72
CA ILE A 87 -0.78 0.00 7.86
C ILE A 87 -1.08 0.79 9.12
N VAL A 88 -2.02 1.73 9.01
CA VAL A 88 -2.51 2.56 10.12
C VAL A 88 -3.69 1.87 10.78
N TYR A 89 -3.62 1.69 12.10
CA TYR A 89 -4.67 1.11 12.92
C TYR A 89 -5.18 2.13 13.92
N ASP A 90 -6.50 2.23 14.06
CA ASP A 90 -7.13 3.05 15.08
C ASP A 90 -7.37 2.23 16.35
N CYS A 91 -6.54 2.48 17.35
CA CYS A 91 -6.64 1.83 18.65
C CYS A 91 -7.34 2.72 19.69
N THR A 92 -7.98 3.82 19.31
CA THR A 92 -8.60 4.77 20.28
C THR A 92 -9.52 4.08 21.27
N ASN A 93 -10.41 3.20 20.78
CA ASN A 93 -11.31 2.42 21.63
C ASN A 93 -10.62 1.18 22.25
N PHE A 94 -9.61 0.65 21.56
CA PHE A 94 -8.93 -0.58 21.94
C PHE A 94 -7.91 -0.41 23.08
N ILE A 95 -7.44 0.81 23.34
CA ILE A 95 -6.45 1.08 24.40
C ILE A 95 -6.85 0.49 25.75
N THR A 96 -8.12 0.62 26.14
CA THR A 96 -8.63 0.16 27.44
C THR A 96 -8.88 -1.35 27.50
N GLU A 97 -9.08 -1.98 26.34
CA GLU A 97 -9.38 -3.41 26.20
C GLU A 97 -8.13 -4.25 25.93
N HIS A 98 -7.00 -3.60 25.63
CA HIS A 98 -5.75 -4.27 25.32
C HIS A 98 -5.25 -5.12 26.51
N PRO A 99 -5.05 -6.45 26.35
CA PRO A 99 -4.63 -7.34 27.44
C PRO A 99 -3.27 -6.99 28.06
N GLY A 100 -2.39 -6.32 27.31
CA GLY A 100 -1.11 -5.80 27.81
C GLY A 100 -1.22 -4.48 28.58
N GLY A 101 -2.42 -3.93 28.72
CA GLY A 101 -2.71 -2.64 29.34
C GLY A 101 -2.54 -1.45 28.39
N GLN A 102 -3.07 -0.29 28.80
CA GLN A 102 -3.02 0.95 28.02
C GLN A 102 -1.62 1.59 27.97
N GLU A 103 -0.80 1.38 29.01
CA GLU A 103 0.50 2.03 29.17
C GLU A 103 1.50 1.61 28.08
N VAL A 104 1.31 0.43 27.51
CA VAL A 104 2.17 -0.07 26.43
C VAL A 104 1.84 0.57 25.09
N LEU A 105 0.61 1.03 24.84
CA LEU A 105 0.18 1.63 23.58
C LEU A 105 0.41 3.14 23.54
N LYS A 106 0.14 3.85 24.65
CA LYS A 106 0.38 5.30 24.82
C LYS A 106 1.65 5.85 24.15
N PRO A 107 2.86 5.27 24.36
CA PRO A 107 4.09 5.80 23.77
C PRO A 107 4.23 5.61 22.25
N PHE A 108 3.38 4.78 21.64
CA PHE A 108 3.38 4.50 20.20
C PHE A 108 2.36 5.34 19.42
N GLN A 109 1.66 6.26 20.08
CA GLN A 109 0.71 7.14 19.41
C GLN A 109 1.38 7.93 18.26
N GLY A 110 0.96 7.68 17.03
CA GLY A 110 1.49 8.32 15.82
C GLY A 110 2.84 7.77 15.35
N TYR A 111 3.30 6.65 15.90
CA TYR A 111 4.58 6.02 15.56
C TYR A 111 4.38 4.59 15.02
N ASP A 112 5.42 4.09 14.36
CA ASP A 112 5.53 2.68 14.02
C ASP A 112 5.84 1.86 15.29
N CYS A 113 5.20 0.70 15.41
CA CYS A 113 5.44 -0.29 16.45
C CYS A 113 5.58 -1.72 15.89
N SER A 114 5.95 -1.85 14.62
CA SER A 114 5.93 -3.11 13.86
C SER A 114 6.76 -4.20 14.54
N TRP A 115 8.02 -3.91 14.88
CA TRP A 115 8.89 -4.91 15.50
C TRP A 115 8.44 -5.30 16.91
N GLN A 116 7.88 -4.37 17.68
CA GLN A 116 7.36 -4.64 19.02
C GLN A 116 6.12 -5.53 18.95
N PHE A 117 5.23 -5.24 18.00
CA PHE A 117 4.05 -6.05 17.78
C PHE A 117 4.44 -7.52 17.54
N TRP A 118 5.32 -7.76 16.57
CA TRP A 118 5.79 -9.11 16.21
C TRP A 118 6.60 -9.82 17.31
N ARG A 119 7.09 -9.09 18.32
CA ARG A 119 7.79 -9.69 19.46
C ARG A 119 6.85 -10.35 20.45
N PHE A 120 5.64 -9.83 20.58
CA PHE A 120 4.67 -10.26 21.60
C PHE A 120 3.40 -10.89 21.00
N HIS A 121 3.11 -10.65 19.73
CA HIS A 121 1.89 -11.08 19.05
C HIS A 121 2.20 -11.94 17.82
N GLY A 122 1.29 -12.86 17.52
CA GLY A 122 1.34 -13.72 16.35
C GLY A 122 0.29 -13.35 15.29
N LYS A 123 0.02 -14.32 14.41
CA LYS A 123 -0.93 -14.14 13.30
C LYS A 123 -2.39 -14.06 13.76
N GLN A 124 -2.71 -14.63 14.92
CA GLN A 124 -4.09 -14.68 15.44
C GLN A 124 -4.54 -13.30 15.92
N GLU A 125 -3.68 -12.61 16.65
CA GLU A 125 -3.93 -11.26 17.15
C GLU A 125 -3.93 -10.25 16.01
N MET A 126 -3.08 -10.47 15.00
CA MET A 126 -3.12 -9.68 13.76
C MET A 126 -4.46 -9.80 13.03
N ALA A 127 -5.13 -10.96 13.08
CA ALA A 127 -6.44 -11.13 12.46
C ALA A 127 -7.51 -10.27 13.15
N GLN A 128 -7.43 -10.09 14.47
CA GLN A 128 -8.32 -9.19 15.22
C GLN A 128 -7.98 -7.72 14.93
N ALA A 129 -6.68 -7.39 14.87
CA ALA A 129 -6.23 -6.04 14.54
C ALA A 129 -6.72 -5.58 13.15
N LYS A 130 -6.96 -6.50 12.19
CA LYS A 130 -7.46 -6.16 10.85
C LYS A 130 -8.79 -5.38 10.85
N GLU A 131 -9.61 -5.53 11.89
CA GLU A 131 -10.88 -4.81 12.02
C GLU A 131 -10.66 -3.32 12.36
N LEU A 132 -9.51 -2.98 12.95
CA LEU A 132 -9.16 -1.64 13.37
C LEU A 132 -8.37 -0.86 12.30
N ARG A 133 -8.21 -1.43 11.10
CA ARG A 133 -7.45 -0.80 10.01
C ARG A 133 -8.16 0.44 9.50
N VAL A 134 -7.39 1.48 9.23
CA VAL A 134 -7.90 2.75 8.73
C VAL A 134 -7.38 3.02 7.32
N GLY A 135 -6.09 2.78 7.10
CA GLY A 135 -5.42 3.17 5.89
C GLY A 135 -4.01 2.59 5.78
N ARG A 136 -3.32 2.93 4.71
CA ARG A 136 -1.89 2.66 4.51
C ARG A 136 -1.09 3.94 4.71
N THR A 137 0.15 3.83 5.13
CA THR A 137 1.05 4.98 5.27
C THR A 137 2.44 4.61 4.78
N ALA A 138 3.33 5.60 4.66
CA ALA A 138 4.73 5.37 4.33
C ALA A 138 5.61 6.38 5.07
N GLY A 139 6.78 5.93 5.54
CA GLY A 139 7.80 6.80 6.12
C GLY A 139 7.60 7.17 7.59
N VAL A 140 6.66 6.52 8.30
CA VAL A 140 6.52 6.66 9.76
C VAL A 140 7.67 5.89 10.43
N LYS A 141 8.43 6.57 11.30
CA LYS A 141 9.57 5.96 12.00
C LYS A 141 9.15 5.45 13.37
N ASN A 142 9.74 4.33 13.78
CA ASN A 142 9.59 3.81 15.13
C ASN A 142 10.44 4.63 16.10
N LYS A 143 9.84 5.01 17.25
CA LYS A 143 10.56 5.75 18.29
C LYS A 143 11.62 4.89 18.98
N PHE A 144 11.40 3.59 19.07
CA PHE A 144 12.27 2.66 19.78
C PHE A 144 13.05 1.80 18.79
N LYS A 145 14.35 1.69 19.02
CA LYS A 145 15.22 0.82 18.24
C LYS A 145 15.07 -0.62 18.73
N GLU A 146 14.97 -1.56 17.81
CA GLU A 146 14.96 -2.99 18.16
C GLU A 146 16.27 -3.35 18.86
N ARG A 147 16.18 -4.00 20.03
CA ARG A 147 17.35 -4.53 20.72
C ARG A 147 17.86 -5.73 19.93
N PRO A 148 19.17 -5.82 19.65
CA PRO A 148 19.71 -6.98 18.95
C PRO A 148 19.34 -8.26 19.68
N ARG A 149 18.89 -9.26 18.93
CA ARG A 149 18.69 -10.60 19.46
C ARG A 149 20.08 -11.23 19.65
N PHE A 150 20.38 -11.69 20.85
CA PHE A 150 21.60 -12.43 21.16
C PHE A 150 21.26 -13.89 21.44
N VAL A 151 22.16 -14.80 21.04
CA VAL A 151 22.17 -16.21 21.43
C VAL A 151 23.51 -16.49 22.09
N GLY A 152 23.50 -16.64 23.42
CA GLY A 152 24.72 -16.63 24.22
C GLY A 152 25.42 -15.26 24.14
N LEU A 153 26.73 -15.26 23.96
CA LEU A 153 27.54 -14.04 23.82
C LEU A 153 27.60 -13.51 22.37
N ARG A 154 26.95 -14.18 21.42
CA ARG A 154 26.98 -13.80 20.00
C ARG A 154 25.66 -13.19 19.55
N PRO A 155 25.69 -12.16 18.67
CA PRO A 155 24.49 -11.69 17.99
C PRO A 155 23.84 -12.84 17.20
N TRP A 156 22.51 -12.88 17.18
CA TRP A 156 21.73 -13.79 16.36
C TRP A 156 22.00 -13.51 14.88
N GLY A 157 22.43 -14.53 14.11
CA GLY A 157 22.76 -14.39 12.68
C GLY A 157 24.23 -14.07 12.37
N ALA A 158 25.13 -14.13 13.36
CA ALA A 158 26.57 -13.92 13.18
C ALA A 158 27.35 -15.22 12.84
N ASP A 159 26.69 -16.21 12.25
CA ASP A 159 27.20 -17.55 11.94
C ASP A 159 27.95 -17.67 10.60
N TYR A 160 28.10 -16.58 9.84
CA TYR A 160 28.67 -16.56 8.48
C TYR A 160 29.93 -15.70 8.29
N LEU A 161 30.76 -15.53 9.33
CA LEU A 161 32.10 -14.92 9.23
C LEU A 161 33.12 -15.78 9.98
#